data_AF-A0AAN8FW17-F1
#
_entry.id   AF-A0AAN8FW17-F1
#
_cell.length_a   1.000
_cell.length_b   1.000
_cell.length_c   1.000
_cell.angle_alpha   90.00
_cell.angle_beta   90.00
_cell.angle_gamma   90.00
#
_symmetry.space_group_name_H-M   'P 1'
#
loop_
_entity.id
_entity.type
_entity.pdbx_description
1 polymer ?
#
loop_
_entity_poly.entity_id
_entity_poly.type
_entity_poly.pdbx_seq_one_letter_code
_entity_poly.pdbx_strand_id
1 'polypeptide(L)'
;MQLAAKMVDFAFSSDESCSIVSLGVGRDVEAELSMKHDMPFCAFFGADPVKEPNQDMFETAGVFYNIAVGGRNGTSLATVLEPDTRSYRIREVNHVDIATFLARFVRKQYIDQLIIDIEWAEYDVLPYLVKTGDLENSDVVLCQVML
;
A
#
# COMPACT_ATOMS: atom_id res chain seq x y z
N MET A 1 7.88 -24.12 -32.06
CA MET A 1 7.34 -23.86 -30.70
C MET A 1 8.25 -22.94 -29.89
N GLN A 2 8.84 -21.91 -30.52
CA GLN A 2 9.97 -21.13 -29.95
C GLN A 2 9.75 -19.60 -30.00
N LEU A 3 8.52 -19.16 -30.33
CA LEU A 3 8.15 -17.74 -30.34
C LEU A 3 7.42 -17.28 -29.07
N ALA A 4 6.77 -18.18 -28.32
CA ALA A 4 6.04 -17.79 -27.10
C ALA A 4 6.96 -17.48 -25.91
N ALA A 5 8.14 -18.12 -25.83
CA ALA A 5 9.11 -17.89 -24.76
C ALA A 5 9.85 -16.54 -24.89
N LYS A 6 9.88 -15.93 -26.09
CA LYS A 6 10.55 -14.65 -26.32
C LYS A 6 9.72 -13.41 -25.95
N MET A 7 8.46 -13.59 -25.54
CA MET A 7 7.60 -12.48 -25.14
C MET A 7 7.61 -12.22 -23.61
N VAL A 8 8.26 -13.09 -22.83
CA VAL A 8 8.35 -12.97 -21.37
C VAL A 8 9.70 -12.35 -20.93
N ASP A 9 10.71 -12.37 -21.80
CA ASP A 9 12.08 -11.93 -21.49
C ASP A 9 12.37 -10.46 -21.81
N PHE A 10 11.37 -9.62 -22.12
CA PHE A 10 11.61 -8.24 -22.59
C PHE A 10 11.50 -7.11 -21.53
N ALA A 11 11.21 -7.35 -20.24
CA ALA A 11 10.96 -6.20 -19.35
C ALA A 11 11.28 -6.36 -17.86
N PHE A 12 12.38 -7.03 -17.49
CA PHE A 12 12.90 -6.87 -16.11
C PHE A 12 14.37 -6.45 -16.15
N SER A 13 14.57 -5.20 -16.56
CA SER A 13 15.73 -4.43 -16.11
C SER A 13 15.63 -4.32 -14.59
N SER A 14 16.74 -4.43 -13.87
CA SER A 14 16.82 -4.37 -12.40
C SER A 14 16.29 -3.07 -11.76
N ASP A 15 15.83 -2.10 -12.56
CA ASP A 15 15.17 -0.86 -12.13
C ASP A 15 13.63 -0.96 -12.06
N GLU A 16 13.03 -1.96 -12.71
CA GLU A 16 11.58 -2.15 -12.83
C GLU A 16 11.14 -3.35 -11.98
N SER A 17 11.43 -3.34 -10.68
CA SER A 17 10.73 -4.25 -9.76
C SER A 17 9.25 -3.87 -9.71
N CYS A 18 8.37 -4.85 -9.91
CA CYS A 18 6.94 -4.72 -9.63
C CYS A 18 6.75 -4.13 -8.22
N SER A 19 5.70 -3.35 -8.02
CA SER A 19 5.45 -2.69 -6.75
C SER A 19 4.08 -3.03 -6.17
N ILE A 20 4.11 -3.42 -4.90
CA ILE A 20 2.95 -3.85 -4.13
C ILE A 20 2.84 -2.92 -2.92
N VAL A 21 1.67 -2.31 -2.75
CA VAL A 21 1.40 -1.37 -1.66
C VAL A 21 0.27 -1.95 -0.80
N SER A 22 0.49 -2.03 0.51
CA SER A 22 -0.50 -2.44 1.50
C SER A 22 -0.80 -1.26 2.44
N LEU A 23 -2.05 -0.82 2.47
CA LEU A 23 -2.53 0.25 3.35
C LEU A 23 -3.32 -0.36 4.50
N GLY A 24 -2.98 0.01 5.73
CA GLY A 24 -3.54 -0.56 6.95
C GLY A 24 -3.06 -1.98 7.20
N VAL A 25 -1.73 -2.14 7.14
CA VAL A 25 -1.01 -3.41 7.34
C VAL A 25 -1.52 -4.21 8.54
N GLY A 26 -1.87 -3.53 9.64
CA GLY A 26 -2.38 -4.19 10.83
C GLY A 26 -1.41 -5.23 11.39
N ARG A 27 -1.97 -6.33 11.89
CA ARG A 27 -1.24 -7.39 12.60
C ARG A 27 -1.27 -8.74 11.91
N ASP A 28 -1.77 -8.78 10.69
CA ASP A 28 -1.79 -9.97 9.85
C ASP A 28 -1.13 -9.60 8.53
N VAL A 29 0.05 -10.16 8.30
CA VAL A 29 0.86 -9.91 7.10
C VAL A 29 1.04 -11.19 6.27
N GLU A 30 0.20 -12.21 6.50
CA GLU A 30 0.34 -13.50 5.84
C GLU A 30 0.18 -13.40 4.33
N ALA A 31 -0.70 -12.51 3.86
CA ALA A 31 -0.90 -12.25 2.43
C ALA A 31 0.36 -11.66 1.79
N GLU A 32 0.94 -10.62 2.39
CA GLU A 32 2.14 -9.97 1.89
C GLU A 32 3.36 -10.89 1.96
N LEU A 33 3.48 -11.71 3.01
CA LEU A 33 4.52 -12.73 3.12
C LEU A 33 4.41 -13.79 2.03
N SER A 34 3.19 -14.29 1.78
CA SER A 34 2.93 -15.26 0.71
C SER A 34 3.25 -14.66 -0.66
N MET A 35 2.81 -13.43 -0.92
CA MET A 35 3.14 -12.72 -2.16
C MET A 35 4.64 -12.48 -2.30
N LYS A 36 5.35 -12.14 -1.21
CA LYS A 36 6.80 -11.95 -1.26
C LYS A 36 7.54 -13.25 -1.57
N HIS A 37 7.03 -14.38 -1.10
CA HIS A 37 7.57 -15.69 -1.44
C HIS A 37 7.42 -16.01 -2.93
N ASP A 38 6.22 -15.80 -3.49
CA ASP A 38 5.92 -16.12 -4.89
C ASP A 38 6.46 -15.07 -5.88
N MET A 39 6.60 -13.82 -5.44
CA MET A 39 7.04 -12.66 -6.21
C MET A 39 8.27 -11.99 -5.56
N PRO A 40 9.41 -12.69 -5.43
CA PRO A 40 10.55 -12.22 -4.66
C PRO A 40 11.19 -10.93 -5.21
N PHE A 41 11.00 -10.66 -6.50
CA PHE A 41 11.52 -9.48 -7.19
C PHE A 41 10.67 -8.22 -7.00
N CYS A 42 9.42 -8.33 -6.50
CA CYS A 42 8.60 -7.15 -6.23
C CYS A 42 9.10 -6.40 -4.98
N ALA A 43 8.96 -5.08 -5.03
CA ALA A 43 9.10 -4.18 -3.89
C ALA A 43 7.76 -4.06 -3.16
N PHE A 44 7.79 -4.22 -1.84
CA PHE A 44 6.62 -4.14 -0.97
C PHE A 44 6.70 -2.88 -0.12
N PHE A 45 5.60 -2.15 -0.02
CA PHE A 45 5.49 -0.91 0.75
C PHE A 45 4.23 -0.98 1.61
N GLY A 46 4.39 -0.86 2.92
CA GLY A 46 3.30 -0.96 3.89
C GLY A 46 3.09 0.37 4.59
N ALA A 47 1.85 0.75 4.88
CA ALA A 47 1.54 1.93 5.68
C ALA A 47 0.54 1.62 6.79
N ASP A 48 0.85 2.02 8.02
CA ASP A 48 -0.06 1.90 9.15
C ASP A 48 0.24 2.97 10.24
N PRO A 49 -0.78 3.56 10.89
CA PRO A 49 -0.55 4.49 12.00
C PRO A 49 0.04 3.86 13.27
N VAL A 50 -0.14 2.57 13.49
CA VAL A 50 0.43 1.82 14.62
C VAL A 50 1.78 1.28 14.19
N LYS A 51 2.84 1.72 14.87
CA LYS A 51 4.20 1.31 14.55
C LYS A 51 4.48 -0.09 15.07
N GLU A 52 4.52 -0.27 16.39
CA GLU A 52 4.75 -1.58 16.99
C GLU A 52 3.43 -2.31 17.28
N PRO A 53 3.30 -3.60 16.91
CA PRO A 53 4.29 -4.50 16.33
C PRO A 53 4.29 -4.54 14.80
N ASN A 54 3.41 -3.78 14.14
CA ASN A 54 3.11 -3.89 12.72
C ASN A 54 4.36 -3.72 11.83
N GLN A 55 5.24 -2.79 12.20
CA GLN A 55 6.53 -2.57 11.53
C GLN A 55 7.39 -3.83 11.54
N ASP A 56 7.63 -4.42 12.71
CA ASP A 56 8.49 -5.60 12.85
C ASP A 56 7.97 -6.78 12.02
N MET A 57 6.64 -6.89 11.89
CA MET A 57 5.99 -7.93 11.10
C MET A 57 6.15 -7.65 9.60
N PHE A 58 5.86 -6.43 9.14
CA PHE A 58 5.88 -6.09 7.72
C PHE A 58 7.27 -5.95 7.13
N GLU A 59 8.26 -5.49 7.91
CA GLU A 59 9.63 -5.30 7.42
C GLU A 59 10.33 -6.61 7.01
N THR A 60 9.71 -7.76 7.32
CA THR A 60 10.11 -9.06 6.78
C THR A 60 9.77 -9.22 5.28
N ALA A 61 8.77 -8.49 4.78
CA ALA A 61 8.34 -8.48 3.38
C ALA A 61 8.86 -7.26 2.59
N GLY A 62 8.89 -6.07 3.23
CA GLY A 62 9.13 -4.81 2.53
C GLY A 62 9.50 -3.62 3.40
N VAL A 63 9.20 -2.42 2.91
CA VAL A 63 9.44 -1.14 3.62
C VAL A 63 8.16 -0.72 4.33
N PHE A 64 8.23 -0.42 5.62
CA PHE A 64 7.10 0.06 6.41
C PHE A 64 7.16 1.59 6.60
N TYR A 65 6.01 2.24 6.46
CA TYR A 65 5.80 3.66 6.75
C TYR A 65 4.81 3.79 7.91
N ASN A 66 5.25 4.39 9.02
CA ASN A 66 4.36 4.74 10.13
C ASN A 66 3.53 5.99 9.79
N ILE A 67 2.56 5.83 8.90
CA ILE A 67 1.73 6.89 8.32
C ILE A 67 0.32 6.34 8.16
N ALA A 68 -0.70 7.08 8.61
CA ALA A 68 -2.06 6.82 8.17
C ALA A 68 -2.28 7.39 6.78
N VAL A 69 -2.77 6.54 5.87
CA VAL A 69 -3.16 6.96 4.52
C VAL A 69 -4.68 7.14 4.49
N GLY A 70 -5.14 8.26 3.95
CA GLY A 70 -6.57 8.55 3.86
C GLY A 70 -6.91 9.41 2.64
N GLY A 71 -8.14 9.95 2.60
CA GLY A 71 -8.60 10.83 1.52
C GLY A 71 -8.26 12.31 1.68
N ARG A 72 -7.49 12.69 2.71
CA ARG A 72 -7.07 14.09 2.93
C ARG A 72 -5.85 14.17 3.84
N ASN A 73 -5.05 15.22 3.64
CA ASN A 73 -3.97 15.55 4.56
C ASN A 73 -4.51 16.14 5.85
N GLY A 74 -3.81 15.85 6.95
CA GLY A 74 -4.01 16.49 8.25
C GLY A 74 -4.63 15.56 9.28
N THR A 75 -4.91 16.14 10.44
CA THR A 75 -5.32 15.39 11.61
C THR A 75 -6.82 15.10 11.59
N SER A 76 -7.20 13.83 11.72
CA SER A 76 -8.60 13.41 11.86
C SER A 76 -8.72 12.13 12.68
N LEU A 77 -9.95 11.82 13.10
CA LEU A 77 -10.23 10.61 13.88
C LEU A 77 -10.19 9.38 12.98
N ALA A 78 -9.43 8.37 13.37
CA ALA A 78 -9.34 7.07 12.71
C ALA A 78 -9.60 5.95 13.71
N THR A 79 -10.12 4.83 13.22
CA THR A 79 -10.28 3.60 13.99
C THR A 79 -8.98 2.83 13.94
N VAL A 80 -8.36 2.61 15.10
CA VAL A 80 -7.02 2.02 15.20
C VAL A 80 -7.06 0.78 16.10
N LEU A 81 -6.39 -0.29 15.68
CA LEU A 81 -6.22 -1.50 16.48
C LEU A 81 -5.16 -1.29 17.56
N GLU A 82 -5.58 -1.19 18.81
CA GLU A 82 -4.65 -0.98 19.93
C GLU A 82 -3.71 -2.17 20.14
N PRO A 83 -2.41 -1.92 20.33
CA PRO A 83 -1.44 -3.00 20.38
C PRO A 83 -1.62 -3.92 21.59
N ASP A 84 -1.93 -3.37 22.76
CA ASP A 84 -1.98 -4.18 23.98
C ASP A 84 -3.29 -4.96 24.12
N THR A 85 -4.40 -4.36 23.65
CA THR A 85 -5.74 -4.90 23.91
C THR A 85 -6.37 -5.61 22.71
N ARG A 86 -5.78 -5.47 21.51
CA ARG A 86 -6.38 -5.93 20.24
C ARG A 86 -7.80 -5.44 20.05
N SER A 87 -8.10 -4.25 20.56
CA SER A 87 -9.43 -3.65 20.44
C SER A 87 -9.34 -2.37 19.63
N TYR A 88 -10.33 -2.15 18.79
CA TYR A 88 -10.42 -0.94 18.00
C TYR A 88 -10.77 0.25 18.88
N ARG A 89 -10.01 1.33 18.72
CA ARG A 89 -10.24 2.61 19.41
C ARG A 89 -10.15 3.75 18.42
N ILE A 90 -11.01 4.74 18.63
CA ILE A 90 -10.93 5.98 17.88
C ILE A 90 -9.75 6.78 18.42
N ARG A 91 -8.81 7.12 17.53
CA ARG A 91 -7.63 7.93 17.83
C ARG A 91 -7.54 9.09 16.86
N GLU A 92 -6.97 10.18 17.34
CA GLU A 92 -6.60 11.29 16.50
C GLU A 92 -5.28 10.93 15.80
N VAL A 93 -5.31 10.91 14.47
CA VAL A 93 -4.18 10.46 13.64
C VAL A 93 -3.94 11.48 12.53
N ASN A 94 -2.66 11.78 12.27
CA ASN A 94 -2.27 12.62 11.16
C ASN A 94 -2.22 11.79 9.88
N HIS A 95 -3.05 12.17 8.89
CA HIS A 95 -3.17 11.47 7.62
C HIS A 95 -2.34 12.15 6.55
N VAL A 96 -1.81 11.32 5.65
CA VAL A 96 -1.31 11.71 4.33
C VAL A 96 -2.34 11.23 3.30
N ASP A 97 -2.71 12.09 2.35
CA ASP A 97 -3.62 11.68 1.28
C ASP A 97 -2.97 10.61 0.39
N ILE A 98 -3.79 9.68 -0.14
CA ILE A 98 -3.28 8.53 -0.92
C ILE A 98 -2.46 8.95 -2.14
N ALA A 99 -2.83 10.02 -2.85
CA ALA A 99 -2.08 10.47 -4.02
C ALA A 99 -0.68 10.96 -3.62
N THR A 100 -0.58 11.75 -2.55
CA THR A 100 0.69 12.18 -1.97
C THR A 100 1.53 11.00 -1.47
N PHE A 101 0.90 10.04 -0.79
CA PHE A 101 1.59 8.86 -0.28
C PHE A 101 2.26 8.07 -1.42
N LEU A 102 1.49 7.71 -2.45
CA LEU A 102 2.00 6.94 -3.58
C LEU A 102 3.08 7.72 -4.37
N ALA A 103 2.82 8.99 -4.67
CA ALA A 103 3.73 9.80 -5.50
C ALA A 103 5.03 10.18 -4.79
N ARG A 104 4.98 10.47 -3.48
CA ARG A 104 6.13 11.05 -2.75
C ARG A 104 6.85 10.08 -1.82
N PHE A 105 6.16 9.09 -1.29
CA PHE A 105 6.74 8.12 -0.35
C PHE A 105 7.13 6.84 -1.06
N VAL A 106 6.18 6.21 -1.77
CA VAL A 106 6.44 4.97 -2.54
C VAL A 106 7.33 5.26 -3.75
N ARG A 107 7.10 6.38 -4.45
CA ARG A 107 7.94 6.87 -5.56
C ARG A 107 8.10 5.84 -6.69
N LYS A 108 7.04 5.09 -6.96
CA LYS A 108 6.94 4.19 -8.11
C LYS A 108 5.89 4.72 -9.07
N GLN A 109 6.20 4.70 -10.36
CA GLN A 109 5.25 5.12 -11.39
C GLN A 109 4.11 4.10 -11.51
N TYR A 110 4.41 2.81 -11.48
CA TYR A 110 3.44 1.73 -11.58
C TYR A 110 3.28 1.04 -10.23
N ILE A 111 2.05 1.03 -9.71
CA ILE A 111 1.64 0.22 -8.57
C ILE A 111 0.86 -0.97 -9.12
N ASP A 112 1.52 -2.14 -9.11
CA ASP A 112 0.96 -3.36 -9.69
C ASP A 112 -0.22 -3.87 -8.86
N GLN A 113 -0.09 -3.82 -7.53
CA GLN A 113 -1.13 -4.20 -6.60
C GLN A 113 -1.23 -3.19 -5.46
N LEU A 114 -2.42 -2.62 -5.28
CA LEU A 114 -2.80 -1.83 -4.11
C LEU A 114 -3.77 -2.64 -3.26
N ILE A 115 -3.42 -2.92 -2.01
CA ILE A 115 -4.26 -3.58 -1.01
C ILE A 115 -4.68 -2.50 -0.01
N ILE A 116 -5.98 -2.41 0.29
CA ILE A 116 -6.53 -1.36 1.16
C ILE A 116 -7.37 -2.02 2.25
N ASP A 117 -6.90 -1.92 3.50
CA ASP A 117 -7.59 -2.35 4.71
C ASP A 117 -7.40 -1.28 5.82
N ILE A 118 -8.04 -0.12 5.67
CA ILE A 118 -7.82 1.08 6.49
C ILE A 118 -9.02 1.44 7.38
N GLU A 119 -9.83 0.44 7.72
CA GLU A 119 -10.88 0.50 8.74
C GLU A 119 -11.80 1.72 8.62
N TRP A 120 -12.63 1.74 7.58
CA TRP A 120 -13.60 2.77 7.21
C TRP A 120 -13.01 4.02 6.55
N ALA A 121 -11.68 4.19 6.55
CA ALA A 121 -11.06 5.28 5.79
C ALA A 121 -11.08 5.02 4.27
N GLU A 122 -11.49 3.82 3.82
CA GLU A 122 -11.64 3.49 2.40
C GLU A 122 -12.65 4.42 1.73
N TYR A 123 -13.74 4.78 2.42
CA TYR A 123 -14.76 5.67 1.86
C TYR A 123 -14.22 7.03 1.43
N ASP A 124 -13.17 7.51 2.10
CA ASP A 124 -12.50 8.77 1.77
C ASP A 124 -11.43 8.58 0.67
N VAL A 125 -10.89 7.36 0.53
CA VAL A 125 -9.87 7.01 -0.47
C VAL A 125 -10.48 6.62 -1.82
N LEU A 126 -11.60 5.90 -1.84
CA LEU A 126 -12.24 5.40 -3.06
C LEU A 126 -12.53 6.50 -4.11
N PRO A 127 -12.93 7.74 -3.74
CA PRO A 127 -13.10 8.84 -4.70
C PRO A 127 -11.80 9.23 -5.42
N TYR A 128 -10.62 8.91 -4.90
CA TYR A 128 -9.36 9.13 -5.62
C TYR A 128 -9.21 8.14 -6.79
N LEU A 129 -9.79 6.93 -6.69
CA LEU A 129 -9.62 5.86 -7.67
C LEU A 129 -10.53 5.98 -8.89
N VAL A 130 -11.52 6.88 -8.88
CA VAL A 130 -12.40 7.08 -10.04
C VAL A 130 -11.68 7.87 -11.13
N LYS A 131 -12.16 7.75 -12.37
CA LYS A 131 -11.52 8.35 -13.55
C LYS A 131 -11.24 9.84 -13.40
N THR A 132 -12.07 10.60 -12.69
CA THR A 132 -11.91 12.05 -12.45
C THR A 132 -11.37 12.37 -11.05
N GLY A 133 -10.78 11.39 -10.37
CA GLY A 133 -10.24 11.52 -9.02
C GLY A 133 -8.84 12.13 -9.03
N ASP A 134 -8.34 12.52 -7.86
CA ASP A 134 -7.05 13.22 -7.75
C ASP A 134 -5.84 12.37 -8.14
N LEU A 135 -5.98 11.03 -8.19
CA LEU A 135 -4.94 10.14 -8.73
C LEU A 135 -4.75 10.34 -10.25
N GLU A 136 -5.79 10.75 -11.01
CA GLU A 136 -5.66 11.09 -12.43
C GLU A 136 -4.69 12.26 -12.65
N ASN A 137 -4.57 13.15 -11.66
CA ASN A 137 -3.65 14.30 -11.68
C ASN A 137 -2.23 13.94 -11.19
N SER A 138 -1.96 12.67 -10.95
CA SER A 138 -0.64 12.17 -10.54
C SER A 138 0.01 11.35 -11.67
N ASP A 139 1.34 11.23 -11.66
CA ASP A 139 2.06 10.34 -12.60
C ASP A 139 1.99 8.85 -12.18
N VAL A 140 1.16 8.50 -11.19
CA VAL A 140 1.02 7.13 -10.67
C VAL A 140 -0.07 6.38 -11.44
N VAL A 141 0.27 5.18 -11.89
CA VAL A 141 -0.63 4.24 -12.56
C VAL A 141 -0.92 3.08 -11.62
N LEU A 142 -2.19 2.84 -11.32
CA LEU A 142 -2.66 1.69 -10.56
C LEU A 142 -3.10 0.57 -11.52
N CYS A 143 -2.52 -0.62 -11.39
CA CYS A 143 -2.87 -1.77 -12.23
C CYS A 143 -4.00 -2.61 -11.63
N GLN A 144 -3.92 -2.93 -10.34
CA GLN A 144 -4.91 -3.72 -9.61
C GLN A 144 -5.16 -3.14 -8.21
N VAL A 145 -6.41 -3.16 -7.78
CA VAL A 145 -6.85 -2.73 -6.45
C VAL A 145 -7.59 -3.88 -5.78
N MET A 146 -7.26 -4.15 -4.53
CA MET A 146 -7.92 -5.11 -3.64
C MET A 146 -8.40 -4.37 -2.39
N LEU A 147 -9.67 -4.58 -2.05
CA LEU A 147 -10.35 -4.12 -0.84
C LEU A 147 -10.73 -5.33 0.01
#